data_AF-A0A9E2YBK0-F1
#
_entry.id   AF-A0A9E2YBK0-F1
#
_cell.length_a   1.000
_cell.length_b   1.000
_cell.length_c   1.000
_cell.angle_alpha   90.00
_cell.angle_beta   90.00
_cell.angle_gamma   90.00
#
_symmetry.space_group_name_H-M   'P 1'
#
loop_
_entity.id
_entity.type
_entity.pdbx_description
1 polymer ?
#
loop_
_entity_poly.entity_id
_entity_poly.type
_entity_poly.pdbx_seq_one_letter_code
_entity_poly.pdbx_strand_id
1 'polypeptide(L)'
;SGNILAGKTSTSLTDSTPTAGTEYYYKCVATDGASATAASNEIPASTSKAALTIGIVSDSTFVIQPYDGTANIGAKLPAAMSALGYGSVTIVNEGSSGTKSGDWLDGGTLEGYANTAFTATPPNIIVIHLGVNDANNNVSAATFGSNLQNIVTWCKRYAAKIVIDTPQAAEPSNADAFAADGTNALLVSYIPYISALIDNATVFSGADAFGMTARNTYTRMDGIHFAELGANQFAGAVAHAITQAIVVPQTTYSLLRDIDWGTTGASLHYQVIDNGGAVRIARTTTGIAERPSGSGQYQVYVALNTGWGDCTIIWDDGTSYTSEAIPSTTPLIAAKLPSRGYLAGTSNATGAIDAADVTAIQSGLSKPGTAQTITDTAAAQTAQTTIAAIAAQTTAAQQQANVQAGLTAQGLSSANVSDIKGQVDKIGTTAGAIQRNITIITG
;
A
#
# COMPACT_ATOMS: atom_id res chain seq x y z
N SER A 1 14.36 -0.13 -37.05
CA SER A 1 14.49 -1.38 -37.83
C SER A 1 14.23 -2.53 -36.89
N GLY A 2 13.22 -3.37 -37.16
CA GLY A 2 12.95 -4.58 -36.37
C GLY A 2 13.72 -5.79 -36.92
N ASN A 3 13.87 -6.83 -36.12
CA ASN A 3 14.42 -8.11 -36.58
C ASN A 3 13.37 -8.83 -37.44
N ILE A 4 13.77 -9.33 -38.60
CA ILE A 4 12.89 -10.13 -39.46
C ILE A 4 12.96 -11.59 -39.00
N LEU A 5 11.81 -12.14 -38.62
CA LEU A 5 11.64 -13.56 -38.38
C LEU A 5 11.15 -14.21 -39.69
N ALA A 6 12.08 -14.66 -40.54
CA ALA A 6 11.78 -15.17 -41.89
C ALA A 6 11.84 -16.70 -42.01
N GLY A 7 11.31 -17.23 -43.13
CA GLY A 7 11.52 -18.61 -43.57
C GLY A 7 10.58 -19.66 -42.97
N LYS A 8 9.50 -19.25 -42.31
CA LYS A 8 8.46 -20.16 -41.80
C LYS A 8 7.26 -20.19 -42.74
N THR A 9 6.85 -21.40 -43.14
CA THR A 9 5.62 -21.68 -43.90
C THR A 9 4.46 -22.12 -43.00
N SER A 10 4.70 -22.19 -41.69
CA SER A 10 3.71 -22.50 -40.64
C SER A 10 2.83 -21.28 -40.34
N THR A 11 1.58 -21.52 -39.93
CA THR A 11 0.68 -20.47 -39.41
C THR A 11 1.07 -19.97 -38.01
N SER A 12 2.09 -20.58 -37.40
CA SER A 12 2.67 -20.16 -36.13
C SER A 12 4.16 -19.84 -36.27
N LEU A 13 4.57 -18.77 -35.60
CA LEU A 13 5.97 -18.36 -35.49
C LEU A 13 6.29 -18.07 -34.02
N THR A 14 7.39 -18.64 -33.53
CA THR A 14 7.91 -18.38 -32.18
C THR A 14 9.13 -17.49 -32.29
N ASP A 15 9.08 -16.32 -31.65
CA ASP A 15 10.22 -15.45 -31.47
C ASP A 15 10.94 -15.82 -30.17
N SER A 16 12.17 -16.32 -30.27
CA SER A 16 13.01 -16.66 -29.10
C SER A 16 14.05 -15.59 -28.76
N THR A 17 14.03 -14.48 -29.50
CA THR A 17 14.91 -13.31 -29.27
C THR A 17 14.37 -12.23 -28.32
N PRO A 18 13.09 -12.21 -27.89
CA PRO A 18 12.61 -11.16 -27.00
C PRO A 18 13.37 -11.16 -25.67
N THR A 19 13.79 -9.97 -25.26
CA THR A 19 14.36 -9.70 -23.94
C THR A 19 13.24 -9.53 -22.93
N ALA A 20 13.42 -10.05 -21.73
CA ALA A 20 12.43 -9.98 -20.65
C ALA A 20 12.15 -8.53 -20.22
N GLY A 21 10.87 -8.17 -20.04
CA GLY A 21 10.42 -6.84 -19.64
C GLY A 21 10.41 -5.78 -20.76
N THR A 22 10.55 -6.20 -22.02
CA THR A 22 10.52 -5.31 -23.19
C THR A 22 9.20 -5.46 -23.93
N GLU A 23 8.59 -4.34 -24.31
CA GLU A 23 7.43 -4.33 -25.21
C GLU A 23 7.91 -4.44 -26.66
N TYR A 24 7.32 -5.39 -27.38
CA TYR A 24 7.58 -5.64 -28.79
C TYR A 24 6.30 -5.40 -29.59
N TYR A 25 6.48 -4.98 -30.85
CA TYR A 25 5.39 -4.80 -31.79
C TYR A 25 5.63 -5.74 -32.97
N TYR A 26 4.70 -6.65 -33.21
CA TYR A 26 4.79 -7.63 -34.28
C TYR A 26 3.90 -7.24 -35.46
N LYS A 27 4.44 -7.39 -36.68
CA LYS A 27 3.71 -7.36 -37.95
C LYS A 27 4.02 -8.62 -38.72
N CYS A 28 3.03 -9.11 -39.46
CA CYS A 28 3.20 -10.22 -40.38
C CYS A 28 3.15 -9.71 -41.83
N VAL A 29 4.08 -10.19 -42.66
CA VAL A 29 4.06 -10.05 -44.12
C VAL A 29 4.13 -11.45 -44.67
N ALA A 30 3.12 -11.87 -45.43
CA ALA A 30 3.18 -13.11 -46.17
C ALA A 30 3.82 -12.85 -47.54
N THR A 31 4.59 -13.80 -48.06
CA THR A 31 5.11 -13.72 -49.43
C THR A 31 4.76 -15.02 -50.14
N ASP A 32 4.19 -14.92 -51.33
CA ASP A 32 4.20 -16.03 -52.28
C ASP A 32 5.26 -15.81 -53.35
N GLY A 33 5.48 -16.78 -54.23
CA GLY A 33 6.46 -16.67 -55.32
C GLY A 33 6.21 -15.55 -56.33
N ALA A 34 5.12 -14.78 -56.18
CA ALA A 34 4.79 -13.65 -57.03
C ALA A 34 5.07 -12.29 -56.36
N SER A 35 4.75 -12.09 -55.08
CA SER A 35 4.94 -10.81 -54.37
C SER A 35 4.79 -10.93 -52.84
N ALA A 36 5.30 -9.94 -52.10
CA ALA A 36 4.95 -9.77 -50.69
C ALA A 36 3.56 -9.13 -50.54
N THR A 37 2.79 -9.57 -49.55
CA THR A 37 1.52 -8.93 -49.17
C THR A 37 1.78 -7.59 -48.48
N ALA A 38 0.74 -6.78 -48.33
CA ALA A 38 0.75 -5.69 -47.35
C ALA A 38 1.02 -6.26 -45.95
N ALA A 39 1.68 -5.47 -45.10
CA ALA A 39 1.89 -5.83 -43.70
C ALA A 39 0.56 -5.83 -42.94
N SER A 40 0.42 -6.74 -41.98
CA SER A 40 -0.69 -6.72 -41.03
C SER A 40 -0.66 -5.47 -40.15
N ASN A 41 -1.74 -5.28 -39.38
CA ASN A 41 -1.73 -4.37 -38.24
C ASN A 41 -0.65 -4.78 -37.22
N GLU A 42 -0.18 -3.81 -36.43
CA GLU A 42 0.70 -4.06 -35.29
C GLU A 42 -0.08 -4.73 -34.16
N ILE A 43 0.52 -5.76 -33.59
CA ILE A 43 0.04 -6.35 -32.34
C ILE A 43 1.14 -6.14 -31.30
N PRO A 44 0.84 -5.46 -30.16
CA PRO A 44 1.78 -5.35 -29.06
C PRO A 44 1.89 -6.70 -28.35
N ALA A 45 3.10 -7.04 -27.92
CA ALA A 45 3.37 -8.18 -27.07
C ALA A 45 4.46 -7.79 -26.08
N SER A 46 4.17 -7.96 -24.80
CA SER A 46 5.13 -7.70 -23.73
C SER A 46 5.66 -9.03 -23.21
N THR A 47 6.99 -9.14 -23.12
CA THR A 47 7.59 -10.25 -22.39
C THR A 47 7.43 -10.02 -20.89
N SER A 48 7.23 -11.09 -20.13
CA SER A 48 7.36 -11.01 -18.68
C SER A 48 8.75 -10.51 -18.29
N LYS A 49 8.86 -9.77 -17.19
CA LYS A 49 10.16 -9.43 -16.59
C LYS A 49 10.91 -10.72 -16.23
N ALA A 50 12.24 -10.59 -16.11
CA ALA A 50 13.13 -11.71 -15.82
C ALA A 50 12.67 -12.48 -14.57
N ALA A 51 12.91 -13.78 -14.57
CA ALA A 51 12.66 -14.60 -13.39
C ALA A 51 13.41 -14.06 -12.18
N LEU A 52 12.81 -14.18 -11.00
CA LEU A 52 13.32 -13.60 -9.78
C LEU A 52 13.34 -14.62 -8.65
N THR A 53 14.48 -14.78 -8.00
CA THR A 53 14.61 -15.49 -6.73
C THR A 53 14.73 -14.48 -5.60
N ILE A 54 13.86 -14.58 -4.60
CA ILE A 54 13.83 -13.71 -3.43
C ILE A 54 14.20 -14.54 -2.20
N GLY A 55 15.29 -14.17 -1.52
CA GLY A 55 15.64 -14.72 -0.21
C GLY A 55 14.95 -13.94 0.90
N ILE A 56 14.47 -14.61 1.93
CA ILE A 56 13.76 -13.98 3.05
C ILE A 56 14.49 -14.26 4.36
N VAL A 57 14.85 -13.20 5.09
CA VAL A 57 15.39 -13.23 6.45
C VAL A 57 14.40 -12.49 7.35
N SER A 58 13.70 -13.21 8.22
CA SER A 58 12.60 -12.60 8.99
C SER A 58 12.16 -13.44 10.19
N ASP A 59 11.17 -12.92 10.91
CA ASP A 59 10.52 -13.63 12.02
C ASP A 59 9.11 -14.16 11.65
N SER A 60 8.33 -14.60 12.66
CA SER A 60 6.97 -15.13 12.48
C SER A 60 6.07 -14.22 11.67
N THR A 61 6.29 -12.91 11.76
CA THR A 61 5.39 -11.92 11.21
C THR A 61 5.41 -11.87 9.68
N PHE A 62 6.43 -12.45 9.06
CA PHE A 62 6.55 -12.58 7.61
C PHE A 62 6.26 -14.01 7.11
N VAL A 63 6.58 -15.03 7.92
CA VAL A 63 6.73 -16.42 7.43
C VAL A 63 5.80 -17.44 8.06
N ILE A 64 5.30 -17.19 9.26
CA ILE A 64 4.55 -18.18 10.03
C ILE A 64 3.45 -17.46 10.82
N GLN A 65 2.20 -17.70 10.44
CA GLN A 65 1.12 -17.66 11.41
C GLN A 65 1.04 -19.02 12.14
N PRO A 66 0.60 -19.04 13.40
CA PRO A 66 -0.23 -20.12 13.89
C PRO A 66 -1.72 -19.82 13.58
N TYR A 67 -2.47 -20.87 13.23
CA TYR A 67 -3.95 -21.05 13.22
C TYR A 67 -4.70 -21.21 11.88
N ASP A 68 -4.40 -20.51 10.77
CA ASP A 68 -5.12 -20.76 9.50
C ASP A 68 -4.25 -20.87 8.23
N GLY A 69 -2.95 -20.55 8.30
CA GLY A 69 -2.00 -20.67 7.20
C GLY A 69 -2.22 -19.69 6.03
N THR A 70 -3.22 -18.81 6.09
CA THR A 70 -3.59 -17.94 4.97
C THR A 70 -2.73 -16.68 4.88
N ALA A 71 -2.34 -16.08 6.01
CA ALA A 71 -1.64 -14.79 6.05
C ALA A 71 -0.10 -14.85 5.92
N ASN A 72 0.46 -15.87 5.26
CA ASN A 72 1.90 -15.97 5.02
C ASN A 72 2.34 -15.00 3.92
N ILE A 73 3.11 -13.96 4.26
CA ILE A 73 3.57 -12.94 3.29
C ILE A 73 4.51 -13.55 2.26
N GLY A 74 5.42 -14.44 2.67
CA GLY A 74 6.28 -15.18 1.76
C GLY A 74 5.50 -15.96 0.70
N ALA A 75 4.37 -16.58 1.07
CA ALA A 75 3.50 -17.30 0.13
C ALA A 75 2.70 -16.37 -0.81
N LYS A 76 2.44 -15.13 -0.39
CA LYS A 76 1.69 -14.12 -1.17
C LYS A 76 2.58 -13.33 -2.14
N LEU A 77 3.86 -13.22 -1.83
CA LEU A 77 4.82 -12.43 -2.59
C LEU A 77 4.93 -12.83 -4.08
N PRO A 78 4.91 -14.12 -4.47
CA PRO A 78 4.89 -14.51 -5.88
C PRO A 78 3.71 -13.94 -6.66
N ALA A 79 2.49 -13.96 -6.09
CA ALA A 79 1.30 -13.42 -6.74
C ALA A 79 1.38 -11.89 -6.86
N ALA A 80 1.86 -11.20 -5.81
CA ALA A 80 2.09 -9.77 -5.83
C ALA A 80 3.13 -9.36 -6.89
N MET A 81 4.22 -10.11 -7.02
CA MET A 81 5.25 -9.87 -8.04
C MET A 81 4.76 -10.20 -9.46
N SER A 82 3.95 -11.25 -9.63
CA SER A 82 3.33 -11.57 -10.91
C SER A 82 2.41 -10.44 -11.39
N ALA A 83 1.65 -9.82 -10.49
CA ALA A 83 0.84 -8.64 -10.79
C ALA A 83 1.68 -7.42 -11.25
N LEU A 84 2.99 -7.39 -10.93
CA LEU A 84 3.95 -6.39 -11.40
C LEU A 84 4.71 -6.80 -12.68
N GLY A 85 4.27 -7.88 -13.33
CA GLY A 85 4.76 -8.37 -14.62
C GLY A 85 5.96 -9.31 -14.55
N TYR A 86 6.33 -9.82 -13.36
CA TYR A 86 7.38 -10.82 -13.23
C TYR A 86 6.88 -12.20 -13.65
N GLY A 87 7.67 -12.91 -14.47
CA GLY A 87 7.26 -14.19 -15.06
C GLY A 87 7.23 -15.34 -14.06
N SER A 88 8.42 -15.70 -13.54
CA SER A 88 8.57 -16.73 -12.49
C SER A 88 9.20 -16.09 -11.25
N VAL A 89 8.65 -16.39 -10.07
CA VAL A 89 9.13 -15.88 -8.80
C VAL A 89 9.32 -17.04 -7.84
N THR A 90 10.56 -17.27 -7.43
CA THR A 90 10.96 -18.28 -6.45
C THR A 90 11.23 -17.61 -5.12
N ILE A 91 10.66 -18.14 -4.03
CA ILE A 91 10.93 -17.67 -2.67
C ILE A 91 11.81 -18.70 -1.97
N VAL A 92 12.94 -18.26 -1.43
CA VAL A 92 13.77 -19.04 -0.52
C VAL A 92 13.51 -18.49 0.87
N ASN A 93 12.53 -19.10 1.54
CA ASN A 93 11.98 -18.56 2.77
C ASN A 93 12.63 -19.17 4.01
N GLU A 94 13.50 -18.41 4.66
CA GLU A 94 14.25 -18.88 5.84
C GLU A 94 13.74 -18.25 7.14
N GLY A 95 12.75 -17.37 7.08
CA GLY A 95 12.27 -16.72 8.30
C GLY A 95 11.76 -17.73 9.32
N SER A 96 11.93 -17.39 10.59
CA SER A 96 11.74 -18.32 11.69
C SER A 96 11.02 -17.68 12.86
N SER A 97 10.00 -18.38 13.38
CA SER A 97 9.08 -17.84 14.38
C SER A 97 9.78 -17.48 15.69
N GLY A 98 9.42 -16.33 16.27
CA GLY A 98 9.94 -15.86 17.57
C GLY A 98 11.40 -15.38 17.57
N THR A 99 12.04 -15.30 16.40
CA THR A 99 13.46 -14.95 16.28
C THR A 99 13.68 -13.44 16.29
N LYS A 100 14.84 -13.04 16.82
CA LYS A 100 15.34 -11.67 16.95
C LYS A 100 16.51 -11.46 16.00
N SER A 101 16.92 -10.21 15.78
CA SER A 101 18.15 -9.89 15.02
C SER A 101 19.40 -10.61 15.54
N GLY A 102 19.50 -10.86 16.85
CA GLY A 102 20.63 -11.60 17.44
C GLY A 102 20.72 -13.07 17.04
N ASP A 103 19.60 -13.69 16.64
CA ASP A 103 19.57 -15.11 16.24
C ASP A 103 20.07 -15.33 14.79
N TRP A 104 20.20 -14.24 14.04
CA TRP A 104 20.60 -14.17 12.63
C TRP A 104 22.06 -13.73 12.42
N LEU A 105 22.84 -13.64 13.49
CA LEU A 105 24.25 -13.26 13.41
C LEU A 105 25.11 -14.35 12.74
N ASP A 106 26.21 -13.94 12.13
CA ASP A 106 27.20 -14.81 11.46
C ASP A 106 27.68 -15.92 12.41
N GLY A 107 27.61 -17.18 11.97
CA GLY A 107 27.90 -18.35 12.78
C GLY A 107 26.73 -18.86 13.65
N GLY A 108 25.57 -18.19 13.60
CA GLY A 108 24.34 -18.63 14.25
C GLY A 108 23.62 -19.76 13.50
N THR A 109 22.70 -20.44 14.18
CA THR A 109 21.96 -21.57 13.59
C THR A 109 21.07 -21.15 12.42
N LEU A 110 20.35 -20.03 12.54
CA LEU A 110 19.47 -19.55 11.47
C LEU A 110 20.26 -19.06 10.25
N GLU A 111 21.41 -18.42 10.50
CA GLU A 111 22.35 -18.04 9.45
C GLU A 111 22.89 -19.29 8.72
N GLY A 112 23.20 -20.37 9.44
CA GLY A 112 23.60 -21.64 8.83
C GLY A 112 22.53 -22.30 7.94
N TYR A 113 21.25 -22.25 8.35
CA TYR A 113 20.14 -22.72 7.52
C TYR A 113 19.99 -21.87 6.26
N ALA A 114 19.98 -20.54 6.41
CA ALA A 114 19.88 -19.63 5.29
C ALA A 114 21.08 -19.72 4.34
N ASN A 115 22.29 -19.93 4.83
CA ASN A 115 23.47 -20.19 4.01
C ASN A 115 23.28 -21.41 3.12
N THR A 116 22.77 -22.49 3.70
CA THR A 116 22.53 -23.74 2.96
C THR A 116 21.49 -23.49 1.86
N ALA A 117 20.38 -22.84 2.19
CA ALA A 117 19.31 -22.57 1.27
C ALA A 117 19.69 -21.56 0.17
N PHE A 118 20.32 -20.45 0.52
CA PHE A 118 20.79 -19.43 -0.42
C PHE A 118 21.95 -19.93 -1.30
N THR A 119 22.76 -20.88 -0.83
CA THR A 119 23.75 -21.54 -1.70
C THR A 119 23.07 -22.48 -2.70
N ALA A 120 22.06 -23.24 -2.25
CA ALA A 120 21.33 -24.16 -3.11
C ALA A 120 20.47 -23.43 -4.16
N THR A 121 19.87 -22.30 -3.78
CA THR A 121 19.04 -21.46 -4.65
C THR A 121 19.43 -19.98 -4.46
N PRO A 122 20.45 -19.49 -5.19
CA PRO A 122 20.97 -18.12 -5.04
C PRO A 122 19.89 -17.05 -5.26
N PRO A 123 19.62 -16.19 -4.26
CA PRO A 123 18.67 -15.10 -4.41
C PRO A 123 19.23 -13.97 -5.28
N ASN A 124 18.37 -13.37 -6.11
CA ASN A 124 18.71 -12.13 -6.80
C ASN A 124 18.65 -10.93 -5.85
N ILE A 125 17.73 -11.02 -4.88
CA ILE A 125 17.46 -10.00 -3.88
C ILE A 125 17.11 -10.67 -2.56
N ILE A 126 17.55 -10.09 -1.45
CA ILE A 126 17.16 -10.55 -0.10
C ILE A 126 16.27 -9.49 0.55
N VAL A 127 15.18 -9.92 1.18
CA VAL A 127 14.33 -9.09 2.02
C VAL A 127 14.64 -9.40 3.48
N ILE A 128 14.87 -8.36 4.28
CA ILE A 128 15.05 -8.44 5.72
C ILE A 128 13.84 -7.77 6.39
N HIS A 129 13.11 -8.52 7.22
CA HIS A 129 11.99 -8.02 8.03
C HIS A 129 12.10 -8.55 9.46
N LEU A 130 12.70 -7.76 10.35
CA LEU A 130 13.01 -8.11 11.74
C LEU A 130 12.75 -6.91 12.64
N GLY A 131 12.65 -7.16 13.95
CA GLY A 131 12.59 -6.12 14.98
C GLY A 131 11.43 -6.29 15.94
N VAL A 132 10.39 -7.04 15.59
CA VAL A 132 9.23 -7.24 16.46
C VAL A 132 9.60 -8.03 17.72
N ASN A 133 10.27 -9.16 17.56
CA ASN A 133 10.74 -9.92 18.72
C ASN A 133 11.90 -9.22 19.44
N ASP A 134 12.74 -8.45 18.75
CA ASP A 134 13.77 -7.61 19.36
C ASP A 134 13.13 -6.63 20.36
N ALA A 135 12.08 -5.92 19.93
CA ALA A 135 11.38 -4.97 20.77
C ALA A 135 10.68 -5.65 21.94
N ASN A 136 9.99 -6.78 21.71
CA ASN A 136 9.38 -7.56 22.78
C ASN A 136 10.40 -8.07 23.83
N ASN A 137 11.64 -8.30 23.43
CA ASN A 137 12.71 -8.74 24.32
C ASN A 137 13.57 -7.57 24.84
N ASN A 138 13.12 -6.33 24.69
CA ASN A 138 13.82 -5.12 25.12
C ASN A 138 15.25 -5.00 24.56
N VAL A 139 15.49 -5.48 23.33
CA VAL A 139 16.78 -5.29 22.66
C VAL A 139 16.95 -3.79 22.38
N SER A 140 18.05 -3.20 22.82
CA SER A 140 18.28 -1.76 22.59
C SER A 140 18.39 -1.44 21.09
N ALA A 141 18.02 -0.23 20.70
CA ALA A 141 18.13 0.21 19.30
C ALA A 141 19.57 0.13 18.76
N ALA A 142 20.56 0.44 19.59
CA ALA A 142 21.97 0.32 19.24
C ALA A 142 22.38 -1.15 18.99
N THR A 143 21.91 -2.07 19.84
CA THR A 143 22.15 -3.51 19.66
C THR A 143 21.47 -4.02 18.39
N PHE A 144 20.19 -3.67 18.17
CA PHE A 144 19.47 -4.01 16.95
C PHE A 144 20.20 -3.49 15.71
N GLY A 145 20.62 -2.22 15.70
CA GLY A 145 21.36 -1.62 14.60
C GLY A 145 22.68 -2.32 14.30
N SER A 146 23.44 -2.67 15.34
CA SER A 146 24.69 -3.44 15.18
C SER A 146 24.42 -4.84 14.62
N ASN A 147 23.37 -5.53 15.08
CA ASN A 147 23.01 -6.84 14.56
C ASN A 147 22.57 -6.75 13.10
N LEU A 148 21.72 -5.80 12.77
CA LEU A 148 21.23 -5.59 11.41
C LEU A 148 22.37 -5.27 10.43
N GLN A 149 23.36 -4.48 10.85
CA GLN A 149 24.56 -4.22 10.05
C GLN A 149 25.34 -5.51 9.73
N ASN A 150 25.47 -6.41 10.71
CA ASN A 150 26.12 -7.71 10.52
C ASN A 150 25.31 -8.60 9.56
N ILE A 151 23.99 -8.67 9.75
CA ILE A 151 23.07 -9.42 8.87
C ILE A 151 23.17 -8.91 7.43
N VAL A 152 23.16 -7.59 7.22
CA VAL A 152 23.33 -6.98 5.89
C VAL A 152 24.67 -7.35 5.28
N THR A 153 25.75 -7.27 6.05
CA THR A 153 27.11 -7.64 5.60
C THR A 153 27.16 -9.10 5.15
N TRP A 154 26.50 -9.99 5.88
CA TRP A 154 26.35 -11.40 5.53
C TRP A 154 25.49 -11.60 4.27
N CYS A 155 24.32 -10.98 4.18
CA CYS A 155 23.41 -11.07 3.02
C CYS A 155 24.07 -10.62 1.70
N LYS A 156 24.98 -9.64 1.75
CA LYS A 156 25.74 -9.16 0.58
C LYS A 156 26.61 -10.25 -0.07
N ARG A 157 26.89 -11.36 0.63
CA ARG A 157 27.59 -12.53 0.07
C ARG A 157 26.73 -13.30 -0.94
N TYR A 158 25.40 -13.20 -0.86
CA TYR A 158 24.45 -14.02 -1.62
C TYR A 158 23.65 -13.24 -2.66
N ALA A 159 23.33 -11.98 -2.38
CA ALA A 159 22.55 -11.14 -3.28
C ALA A 159 23.21 -9.78 -3.52
N ALA A 160 23.10 -9.28 -4.75
CA ALA A 160 23.59 -7.95 -5.11
C ALA A 160 22.69 -6.83 -4.58
N LYS A 161 21.45 -7.14 -4.20
CA LYS A 161 20.46 -6.18 -3.68
C LYS A 161 19.81 -6.72 -2.42
N ILE A 162 19.61 -5.85 -1.44
CA ILE A 162 18.96 -6.12 -0.17
C ILE A 162 17.86 -5.07 0.02
N VAL A 163 16.69 -5.51 0.47
CA VAL A 163 15.56 -4.65 0.84
C VAL A 163 15.32 -4.84 2.33
N ILE A 164 15.23 -3.74 3.08
CA ILE A 164 14.98 -3.80 4.53
C ILE A 164 13.65 -3.13 4.82
N ASP A 165 12.68 -3.94 5.25
CA ASP A 165 11.37 -3.46 5.70
C ASP A 165 11.50 -2.90 7.13
N THR A 166 10.70 -1.90 7.47
CA THR A 166 10.55 -1.50 8.88
C THR A 166 9.75 -2.57 9.62
N PRO A 167 10.00 -2.86 10.91
CA PRO A 167 9.15 -3.79 11.65
C PRO A 167 7.74 -3.21 11.82
N GLN A 168 6.73 -4.06 11.85
CA GLN A 168 5.35 -3.61 12.01
C GLN A 168 5.01 -3.23 13.46
N ALA A 169 4.04 -2.34 13.64
CA ALA A 169 3.57 -1.91 14.95
C ALA A 169 2.78 -3.02 15.65
N ALA A 170 3.02 -3.18 16.96
CA ALA A 170 2.19 -3.97 17.85
C ALA A 170 0.91 -3.21 18.23
N GLU A 171 -0.16 -3.93 18.52
CA GLU A 171 -1.43 -3.35 18.98
C GLU A 171 -1.38 -3.04 20.48
N PRO A 172 -1.53 -1.76 20.89
CA PRO A 172 -1.40 -1.40 22.31
C PRO A 172 -2.47 -2.01 23.21
N SER A 173 -3.66 -2.31 22.67
CA SER A 173 -4.83 -2.73 23.42
C SER A 173 -4.94 -4.24 23.66
N ASN A 174 -4.11 -5.05 23.02
CA ASN A 174 -4.18 -6.50 23.19
C ASN A 174 -3.22 -6.94 24.31
N ALA A 175 -3.78 -7.43 25.42
CA ALA A 175 -3.02 -7.91 26.57
C ALA A 175 -2.09 -9.09 26.24
N ASP A 176 -2.40 -9.85 25.19
CA ASP A 176 -1.56 -10.94 24.68
C ASP A 176 -0.49 -10.45 23.70
N ALA A 177 -0.65 -9.24 23.14
CA ALA A 177 0.27 -8.64 22.19
C ALA A 177 1.27 -7.72 22.89
N PHE A 178 2.36 -8.27 23.41
CA PHE A 178 3.53 -7.48 23.85
C PHE A 178 3.18 -6.21 24.64
N ALA A 179 2.27 -6.34 25.61
CA ALA A 179 1.52 -5.29 26.30
C ALA A 179 2.35 -4.29 27.15
N ALA A 180 3.64 -4.15 26.89
CA ALA A 180 4.45 -3.10 27.45
C ALA A 180 4.28 -1.83 26.61
N ASP A 181 3.88 -0.73 27.25
CA ASP A 181 3.80 0.64 26.70
C ASP A 181 5.08 1.11 25.95
N GLY A 182 6.19 0.36 26.06
CA GLY A 182 7.46 0.61 25.38
C GLY A 182 7.70 -0.10 24.05
N THR A 183 6.94 -1.14 23.67
CA THR A 183 7.26 -1.95 22.46
C THR A 183 7.25 -1.11 21.19
N ASN A 184 6.17 -0.36 20.94
CA ASN A 184 6.08 0.50 19.75
C ASN A 184 7.10 1.65 19.77
N ALA A 185 7.40 2.20 20.95
CA ALA A 185 8.44 3.23 21.06
C ALA A 185 9.82 2.67 20.68
N LEU A 186 10.11 1.45 21.09
CA LEU A 186 11.34 0.75 20.75
C LEU A 186 11.40 0.39 19.25
N LEU A 187 10.30 -0.07 18.66
CA LEU A 187 10.20 -0.30 17.21
C LEU A 187 10.47 0.97 16.39
N VAL A 188 9.88 2.10 16.79
CA VAL A 188 10.16 3.41 16.16
C VAL A 188 11.64 3.77 16.29
N SER A 189 12.26 3.49 17.44
CA SER A 189 13.67 3.78 17.67
C SER A 189 14.64 2.94 16.81
N TYR A 190 14.18 1.84 16.20
CA TYR A 190 14.96 1.04 15.25
C TYR A 190 15.02 1.65 13.85
N ILE A 191 14.00 2.42 13.45
CA ILE A 191 13.88 2.98 12.09
C ILE A 191 15.09 3.83 11.67
N PRO A 192 15.68 4.69 12.52
CA PRO A 192 16.90 5.42 12.17
C PRO A 192 18.09 4.52 11.85
N TYR A 193 18.23 3.37 12.53
CA TYR A 193 19.30 2.40 12.27
C TYR A 193 19.09 1.64 10.95
N ILE A 194 17.84 1.30 10.62
CA ILE A 194 17.50 0.75 9.30
C ILE A 194 17.85 1.77 8.21
N SER A 195 17.43 3.01 8.40
CA SER A 195 17.65 4.10 7.44
C SER A 195 19.13 4.39 7.20
N ALA A 196 19.96 4.30 8.25
CA ALA A 196 21.40 4.50 8.14
C ALA A 196 22.13 3.43 7.31
N LEU A 197 21.52 2.25 7.09
CA LEU A 197 22.08 1.19 6.25
C LEU A 197 21.69 1.31 4.78
N ILE A 198 20.73 2.18 4.43
CA ILE A 198 20.24 2.34 3.06
C ILE A 198 21.25 3.17 2.25
N ASP A 199 21.88 2.53 1.27
CA ASP A 199 22.83 3.17 0.35
C ASP A 199 22.24 3.37 -1.07
N ASN A 200 21.04 2.83 -1.33
CA ASN A 200 20.31 2.87 -2.58
C ASN A 200 21.08 2.33 -3.81
N ALA A 201 22.14 1.56 -3.56
CA ALA A 201 22.93 0.88 -4.57
C ALA A 201 22.90 -0.64 -4.36
N THR A 202 23.14 -1.06 -3.12
CA THR A 202 23.13 -2.44 -2.65
C THR A 202 22.03 -2.67 -1.62
N VAL A 203 21.74 -1.69 -0.76
CA VAL A 203 20.74 -1.77 0.30
C VAL A 203 19.67 -0.71 0.06
N PHE A 204 18.42 -1.14 -0.03
CA PHE A 204 17.27 -0.33 -0.40
C PHE A 204 16.25 -0.33 0.74
N SER A 205 15.52 0.78 0.86
CA SER A 205 14.38 0.86 1.76
C SER A 205 13.27 -0.08 1.28
N GLY A 206 12.70 -0.84 2.21
CA GLY A 206 11.58 -1.73 2.01
C GLY A 206 10.22 -1.09 2.29
N ALA A 207 9.24 -1.93 2.58
CA ALA A 207 7.91 -1.52 2.98
C ALA A 207 7.91 -0.91 4.39
N ASP A 208 7.13 0.18 4.55
CA ASP A 208 6.84 0.81 5.85
C ASP A 208 5.77 0.00 6.62
N ALA A 209 6.13 -1.20 7.07
CA ALA A 209 5.24 -2.06 7.84
C ALA A 209 4.74 -1.37 9.11
N PHE A 210 5.57 -0.54 9.76
CA PHE A 210 5.20 0.19 10.97
C PHE A 210 4.05 1.14 10.66
N GLY A 211 4.22 2.06 9.72
CA GLY A 211 3.19 3.03 9.35
C GLY A 211 1.95 2.38 8.74
N MET A 212 2.08 1.23 8.07
CA MET A 212 0.93 0.48 7.56
C MET A 212 0.03 -0.05 8.69
N THR A 213 0.63 -0.66 9.70
CA THR A 213 -0.10 -1.33 10.80
C THR A 213 -0.46 -0.40 11.95
N ALA A 214 0.31 0.67 12.18
CA ALA A 214 -0.01 1.70 13.17
C ALA A 214 -1.31 2.46 12.82
N ARG A 215 -1.62 2.57 11.52
CA ARG A 215 -2.82 3.27 11.02
C ARG A 215 -4.05 2.36 10.89
N ASN A 216 -3.88 1.04 10.84
CA ASN A 216 -4.96 0.11 10.53
C ASN A 216 -4.92 -1.10 11.48
N THR A 217 -5.75 -1.10 12.52
CA THR A 217 -5.81 -2.23 13.48
C THR A 217 -6.28 -3.53 12.83
N TYR A 218 -7.22 -3.46 11.87
CA TYR A 218 -7.76 -4.62 11.14
C TYR A 218 -6.75 -5.38 10.27
N THR A 219 -5.54 -4.85 10.09
CA THR A 219 -4.49 -5.57 9.37
C THR A 219 -3.82 -6.64 10.24
N ARG A 220 -4.23 -6.80 11.51
CA ARG A 220 -3.62 -7.73 12.48
C ARG A 220 -4.64 -8.71 13.03
N MET A 221 -4.22 -9.94 13.33
CA MET A 221 -5.09 -10.98 13.89
C MET A 221 -5.04 -11.06 15.42
N ASP A 222 -3.85 -10.89 16.00
CA ASP A 222 -3.55 -11.09 17.41
C ASP A 222 -2.74 -9.89 17.95
N GLY A 223 -2.89 -8.74 17.31
CA GLY A 223 -2.18 -7.52 17.64
C GLY A 223 -0.72 -7.46 17.16
N ILE A 224 -0.15 -8.53 16.59
CA ILE A 224 1.23 -8.53 16.08
C ILE A 224 1.32 -9.09 14.66
N HIS A 225 0.70 -10.24 14.43
CA HIS A 225 0.73 -10.94 13.15
C HIS A 225 -0.31 -10.35 12.22
N PHE A 226 0.05 -10.26 10.94
CA PHE A 226 -0.86 -9.77 9.93
C PHE A 226 -2.08 -10.70 9.79
N ALA A 227 -3.27 -10.10 9.71
CA ALA A 227 -4.45 -10.77 9.18
C ALA A 227 -4.32 -10.91 7.66
N GLU A 228 -5.15 -11.77 7.04
CA GLU A 228 -5.12 -12.07 5.60
C GLU A 228 -5.05 -10.81 4.70
N LEU A 229 -5.91 -9.83 4.95
CA LEU A 229 -5.91 -8.56 4.21
C LEU A 229 -4.61 -7.78 4.42
N GLY A 230 -4.12 -7.72 5.65
CA GLY A 230 -2.86 -7.04 6.00
C GLY A 230 -1.66 -7.70 5.31
N ALA A 231 -1.61 -9.03 5.30
CA ALA A 231 -0.56 -9.79 4.64
C ALA A 231 -0.58 -9.60 3.12
N ASN A 232 -1.76 -9.55 2.48
CA ASN A 232 -1.88 -9.24 1.05
C ASN A 232 -1.39 -7.81 0.74
N GLN A 233 -1.77 -6.82 1.57
CA GLN A 233 -1.33 -5.44 1.40
C GLN A 233 0.18 -5.30 1.60
N PHE A 234 0.73 -5.96 2.63
CA PHE A 234 2.15 -5.91 2.94
C PHE A 234 2.98 -6.63 1.88
N ALA A 235 2.56 -7.81 1.41
CA ALA A 235 3.20 -8.48 0.27
C ALA A 235 3.22 -7.60 -0.99
N GLY A 236 2.14 -6.84 -1.26
CA GLY A 236 2.11 -5.86 -2.33
C GLY A 236 3.11 -4.71 -2.14
N ALA A 237 3.24 -4.19 -0.92
CA ALA A 237 4.21 -3.15 -0.59
C ALA A 237 5.66 -3.65 -0.76
N VAL A 238 5.96 -4.85 -0.26
CA VAL A 238 7.26 -5.51 -0.42
C VAL A 238 7.57 -5.75 -1.90
N ALA A 239 6.60 -6.24 -2.69
CA ALA A 239 6.75 -6.44 -4.13
C ALA A 239 7.12 -5.14 -4.88
N HIS A 240 6.49 -4.02 -4.50
CA HIS A 240 6.85 -2.70 -5.04
C HIS A 240 8.25 -2.27 -4.65
N ALA A 241 8.66 -2.44 -3.38
CA ALA A 241 10.01 -2.10 -2.93
C ALA A 241 11.08 -2.93 -3.67
N ILE A 242 10.85 -4.23 -3.85
CA ILE A 242 11.70 -5.12 -4.65
C ILE A 242 11.81 -4.61 -6.10
N THR A 243 10.68 -4.24 -6.71
CA THR A 243 10.66 -3.71 -8.08
C THR A 243 11.48 -2.43 -8.19
N GLN A 244 11.36 -1.52 -7.21
CA GLN A 244 12.15 -0.29 -7.15
C GLN A 244 13.65 -0.60 -7.00
N ALA A 245 14.01 -1.53 -6.11
CA ALA A 245 15.39 -1.96 -5.95
C ALA A 245 15.95 -2.52 -7.27
N ILE A 246 15.18 -3.33 -8.02
CA ILE A 246 15.63 -3.94 -9.29
C ILE A 246 15.79 -2.90 -10.40
N VAL A 247 14.77 -2.07 -10.63
CA VAL A 247 14.69 -1.18 -11.81
C VAL A 247 15.65 0.00 -11.72
N VAL A 248 15.99 0.44 -10.51
CA VAL A 248 16.64 1.72 -10.32
C VAL A 248 18.09 1.50 -9.82
N PRO A 249 19.14 1.88 -10.57
CA PRO A 249 20.28 2.52 -9.94
C PRO A 249 19.75 3.87 -9.47
N GLN A 250 19.34 3.99 -8.20
CA GLN A 250 18.74 5.25 -7.70
C GLN A 250 19.78 6.34 -7.91
N THR A 251 19.59 7.10 -8.99
CA THR A 251 20.15 8.44 -9.20
C THR A 251 19.03 9.46 -9.01
N THR A 252 17.83 9.06 -8.56
CA THR A 252 16.72 9.98 -8.35
C THR A 252 15.79 9.44 -7.27
N TYR A 253 15.85 10.05 -6.09
CA TYR A 253 14.93 9.89 -4.96
C TYR A 253 13.66 10.68 -5.20
N SER A 254 12.52 10.26 -4.63
CA SER A 254 11.28 11.07 -4.59
C SER A 254 10.87 11.31 -3.14
N LEU A 255 10.68 12.58 -2.79
CA LEU A 255 10.38 13.02 -1.43
C LEU A 255 9.06 13.77 -1.42
N LEU A 256 8.07 13.30 -0.65
CA LEU A 256 6.90 14.12 -0.34
C LEU A 256 7.26 15.05 0.81
N ARG A 257 7.05 16.35 0.59
CA ARG A 257 7.24 17.38 1.60
C ARG A 257 5.96 18.13 1.81
N ASP A 258 5.58 18.23 3.08
CA ASP A 258 4.38 18.88 3.55
C ASP A 258 4.80 20.17 4.25
N ILE A 259 4.17 21.28 3.89
CA ILE A 259 4.38 22.55 4.56
C ILE A 259 3.03 23.16 4.93
N ASP A 260 2.93 23.63 6.16
CA ASP A 260 1.83 24.48 6.58
C ASP A 260 2.17 25.93 6.21
N TRP A 261 1.47 26.46 5.20
CA TRP A 261 1.60 27.86 4.80
C TRP A 261 0.64 28.78 5.56
N GLY A 262 -0.30 28.22 6.32
CA GLY A 262 -1.33 28.96 7.07
C GLY A 262 -2.36 29.69 6.21
N THR A 263 -2.26 29.63 4.87
CA THR A 263 -3.18 30.33 3.96
C THR A 263 -3.64 29.42 2.83
N THR A 264 -4.95 29.25 2.69
CA THR A 264 -5.57 28.44 1.64
C THR A 264 -5.51 29.12 0.28
N GLY A 265 -5.34 28.36 -0.80
CA GLY A 265 -5.31 28.89 -2.18
C GLY A 265 -4.09 29.74 -2.54
N ALA A 266 -3.04 29.74 -1.72
CA ALA A 266 -1.76 30.36 -2.02
C ALA A 266 -1.13 29.76 -3.30
N SER A 267 -0.57 30.64 -4.14
CA SER A 267 0.23 30.25 -5.31
C SER A 267 1.68 30.07 -4.88
N LEU A 268 2.00 28.86 -4.40
CA LEU A 268 3.33 28.54 -3.94
C LEU A 268 4.25 28.10 -5.06
N HIS A 269 5.54 28.35 -4.86
CA HIS A 269 6.65 27.85 -5.63
C HIS A 269 7.58 27.09 -4.69
N TYR A 270 8.36 26.17 -5.26
CA TYR A 270 9.50 25.60 -4.56
C TYR A 270 10.75 25.60 -5.43
N GLN A 271 11.90 25.63 -4.78
CA GLN A 271 13.23 25.51 -5.37
C GLN A 271 14.06 24.54 -4.54
N VAL A 272 14.98 23.80 -5.18
CA VAL A 272 15.94 22.96 -4.45
C VAL A 272 17.36 23.43 -4.74
N ILE A 273 18.11 23.67 -3.68
CA ILE A 273 19.52 24.08 -3.72
C ILE A 273 20.34 23.01 -3.02
N ASP A 274 21.46 22.59 -3.59
CA ASP A 274 22.38 21.67 -2.92
C ASP A 274 23.30 22.38 -1.90
N ASN A 275 24.06 21.60 -1.14
CA ASN A 275 25.02 22.13 -0.16
C ASN A 275 26.16 22.97 -0.77
N GLY A 276 26.40 22.86 -2.07
CA GLY A 276 27.34 23.69 -2.83
C GLY A 276 26.75 25.02 -3.30
N GLY A 277 25.47 25.27 -3.02
CA GLY A 277 24.74 26.46 -3.46
C GLY A 277 24.23 26.38 -4.91
N ALA A 278 24.37 25.23 -5.58
CA ALA A 278 23.86 25.06 -6.93
C ALA A 278 22.36 24.78 -6.92
N VAL A 279 21.62 25.48 -7.78
CA VAL A 279 20.20 25.26 -7.98
C VAL A 279 20.01 23.95 -8.76
N ARG A 280 19.40 22.95 -8.11
CA ARG A 280 19.15 21.62 -8.69
C ARG A 280 17.76 21.51 -9.30
N ILE A 281 16.79 22.18 -8.69
CA ILE A 281 15.46 22.37 -9.25
C ILE A 281 15.21 23.87 -9.23
N ALA A 282 15.04 24.46 -10.42
CA ALA A 282 14.67 25.87 -10.55
C ALA A 282 13.29 26.11 -9.95
N ARG A 283 13.08 27.34 -9.44
CA ARG A 283 11.81 27.77 -8.83
C ARG A 283 10.63 27.41 -9.74
N THR A 284 9.68 26.61 -9.23
CA THR A 284 8.57 26.07 -10.01
C THR A 284 7.33 25.86 -9.16
N THR A 285 6.15 25.82 -9.78
CA THR A 285 4.86 25.47 -9.17
C THR A 285 4.46 24.01 -9.41
N THR A 286 5.23 23.29 -10.25
CA THR A 286 4.90 21.93 -10.70
C THR A 286 4.77 20.97 -9.52
N GLY A 287 3.65 20.28 -9.42
CA GLY A 287 3.46 19.19 -8.45
C GLY A 287 3.15 19.63 -7.02
N ILE A 288 3.01 20.94 -6.77
CA ILE A 288 2.47 21.44 -5.50
C ILE A 288 0.95 21.20 -5.48
N ALA A 289 0.43 20.63 -4.39
CA ALA A 289 -1.00 20.47 -4.16
C ALA A 289 -1.35 20.73 -2.69
N GLU A 290 -2.43 21.47 -2.44
CA GLU A 290 -2.98 21.62 -1.10
C GLU A 290 -3.72 20.35 -0.68
N ARG A 291 -3.34 19.76 0.46
CA ARG A 291 -3.89 18.47 0.92
C ARG A 291 -3.98 18.43 2.45
N PRO A 292 -5.20 18.35 3.03
CA PRO A 292 -6.50 18.40 2.36
C PRO A 292 -6.76 19.75 1.66
N SER A 293 -7.65 19.78 0.66
CA SER A 293 -8.04 21.04 0.02
C SER A 293 -8.68 21.98 1.04
N GLY A 294 -8.26 23.26 1.05
CA GLY A 294 -8.71 24.26 2.03
C GLY A 294 -8.08 24.17 3.42
N SER A 295 -6.96 23.44 3.57
CA SER A 295 -6.27 23.30 4.86
C SER A 295 -5.15 24.33 5.12
N GLY A 296 -4.64 24.99 4.08
CA GLY A 296 -3.40 25.76 4.14
C GLY A 296 -2.13 24.89 4.15
N GLN A 297 -2.28 23.56 4.08
CA GLN A 297 -1.17 22.61 4.03
C GLN A 297 -0.91 22.16 2.60
N TYR A 298 0.33 22.33 2.15
CA TYR A 298 0.76 22.05 0.79
C TYR A 298 1.76 20.92 0.76
N GLN A 299 1.60 20.04 -0.22
CA GLN A 299 2.48 18.91 -0.45
C GLN A 299 3.13 19.01 -1.83
N VAL A 300 4.40 18.62 -1.94
CA VAL A 300 5.10 18.51 -3.23
C VAL A 300 5.91 17.23 -3.30
N TYR A 301 5.97 16.64 -4.50
CA TYR A 301 6.86 15.53 -4.80
C TYR A 301 8.15 16.06 -5.42
N VAL A 302 9.27 15.84 -4.74
CA VAL A 302 10.58 16.33 -5.17
C VAL A 302 11.45 15.17 -5.62
N ALA A 303 11.89 15.22 -6.87
CA ALA A 303 12.88 14.29 -7.41
C ALA A 303 14.31 14.76 -7.07
N LEU A 304 15.01 14.11 -6.14
CA LEU A 304 16.37 14.48 -5.70
C LEU A 304 17.41 13.52 -6.25
N ASN A 305 18.48 14.00 -6.87
CA ASN A 305 19.54 13.10 -7.33
C ASN A 305 20.49 12.69 -6.19
N THR A 306 20.94 11.44 -6.21
CA THR A 306 21.79 10.85 -5.16
C THR A 306 23.21 11.47 -5.14
N GLY A 307 23.60 12.14 -6.22
CA GLY A 307 24.84 12.92 -6.30
C GLY A 307 24.77 14.35 -5.76
N TRP A 308 23.62 14.82 -5.26
CA TRP A 308 23.48 16.21 -4.79
C TRP A 308 23.89 16.42 -3.32
N GLY A 309 24.05 15.35 -2.53
CA GLY A 309 24.30 15.47 -1.10
C GLY A 309 23.14 16.11 -0.35
N ASP A 310 23.43 16.75 0.78
CA ASP A 310 22.43 17.51 1.54
C ASP A 310 21.89 18.66 0.68
N CYS A 311 20.56 18.82 0.69
CA CYS A 311 19.86 19.85 -0.06
C CYS A 311 19.09 20.76 0.90
N THR A 312 18.63 21.89 0.38
CA THR A 312 17.64 22.77 1.02
C THR A 312 16.50 22.95 0.04
N ILE A 313 15.27 22.65 0.47
CA ILE A 313 14.07 23.07 -0.25
C ILE A 313 13.65 24.43 0.26
N ILE A 314 13.38 25.35 -0.65
CA ILE A 314 12.86 26.68 -0.37
C ILE A 314 11.45 26.72 -0.94
N TRP A 315 10.50 27.15 -0.11
CA TRP A 315 9.12 27.40 -0.50
C TRP A 315 8.86 28.89 -0.44
N ASP A 316 8.16 29.43 -1.44
CA ASP A 316 7.84 30.85 -1.47
C ASP A 316 6.53 31.15 -2.23
N ASP A 317 5.86 32.25 -1.88
CA ASP A 317 4.66 32.75 -2.57
C ASP A 317 4.95 33.99 -3.44
N GLY A 318 6.23 34.32 -3.64
CA GLY A 318 6.69 35.55 -4.28
C GLY A 318 6.82 36.76 -3.35
N THR A 319 6.35 36.69 -2.10
CA THR A 319 6.49 37.74 -1.09
C THR A 319 7.19 37.29 0.18
N SER A 320 6.91 36.06 0.62
CA SER A 320 7.48 35.41 1.79
C SER A 320 8.10 34.08 1.38
N TYR A 321 9.13 33.64 2.12
CA TYR A 321 9.73 32.34 1.91
C TYR A 321 10.03 31.64 3.24
N THR A 322 10.15 30.33 3.16
CA THR A 322 10.62 29.45 4.22
C THR A 322 11.47 28.35 3.59
N SER A 323 12.29 27.70 4.39
CA SER A 323 13.23 26.70 3.90
C SER A 323 13.36 25.55 4.88
N GLU A 324 13.55 24.35 4.33
CA GLU A 324 13.79 23.14 5.10
C GLU A 324 15.05 22.46 4.56
N ALA A 325 15.94 22.06 5.48
CA ALA A 325 17.07 21.23 5.13
C ALA A 325 16.58 19.81 4.81
N ILE A 326 17.08 19.25 3.71
CA ILE A 326 16.88 17.86 3.31
C ILE A 326 18.24 17.17 3.44
N PRO A 327 18.56 16.59 4.61
CA PRO A 327 19.73 15.74 4.75
C PRO A 327 19.70 14.60 3.74
N SER A 328 20.84 14.32 3.12
CA SER A 328 21.08 13.15 2.26
C SER A 328 20.80 11.82 2.98
N THR A 329 20.76 11.86 4.31
CA THR A 329 20.46 10.74 5.22
C THR A 329 19.00 10.68 5.67
N THR A 330 18.14 11.63 5.26
CA THR A 330 16.73 11.64 5.70
C THR A 330 16.03 10.40 5.17
N PRO A 331 15.39 9.58 6.02
CA PRO A 331 14.64 8.41 5.59
C PRO A 331 13.63 8.81 4.52
N LEU A 332 13.77 8.22 3.34
CA LEU A 332 12.88 8.46 2.21
C LEU A 332 11.54 7.79 2.55
N ILE A 333 10.52 8.58 2.87
CA ILE A 333 9.16 8.09 2.69
C ILE A 333 8.98 8.05 1.18
N ALA A 334 9.10 6.87 0.59
CA ALA A 334 8.65 6.60 -0.77
C ALA A 334 7.16 6.94 -0.79
N ALA A 335 6.87 8.20 -1.06
CA ALA A 335 5.52 8.67 -1.08
C ALA A 335 4.89 7.98 -2.26
N LYS A 336 4.08 6.98 -1.93
CA LYS A 336 3.02 6.44 -2.77
C LYS A 336 2.48 7.61 -3.57
N LEU A 337 2.66 7.61 -4.89
CA LEU A 337 1.68 8.26 -5.74
C LEU A 337 0.38 7.59 -5.30
N PRO A 338 -0.61 8.31 -4.72
CA PRO A 338 -1.91 7.71 -4.58
C PRO A 338 -2.32 7.35 -6.00
N SER A 339 -2.35 6.05 -6.28
CA SER A 339 -2.91 5.57 -7.53
C SER A 339 -4.32 6.15 -7.58
N ARG A 340 -4.54 7.08 -8.51
CA ARG A 340 -5.87 7.43 -9.00
C ARG A 340 -6.48 6.13 -9.50
N GLY A 341 -7.15 5.35 -8.65
CA GLY A 341 -7.83 4.13 -9.07
C GLY A 341 -8.13 3.06 -8.02
N TYR A 342 -7.39 2.94 -6.90
CA TYR A 342 -7.53 1.73 -6.05
C TYR A 342 -8.55 1.82 -4.91
N LEU A 343 -9.62 2.60 -5.10
CA LEU A 343 -10.84 2.58 -4.27
C LEU A 343 -12.11 2.27 -5.10
N ALA A 344 -11.97 1.78 -6.33
CA ALA A 344 -13.08 1.23 -7.11
C ALA A 344 -12.97 -0.30 -7.19
N GLY A 345 -12.76 -0.94 -6.05
CA GLY A 345 -12.99 -2.37 -5.87
C GLY A 345 -14.21 -2.53 -4.98
N THR A 346 -15.32 -2.95 -5.58
CA THR A 346 -16.56 -3.31 -4.88
C THR A 346 -16.31 -4.43 -3.87
N SER A 347 -15.95 -4.10 -2.63
CA SER A 347 -16.11 -5.01 -1.51
C SER A 347 -17.40 -4.64 -0.79
N ASN A 348 -18.33 -5.60 -0.78
CA ASN A 348 -19.54 -5.61 0.04
C ASN A 348 -19.18 -5.58 1.53
N ALA A 349 -18.82 -4.41 2.06
CA ALA A 349 -18.80 -4.17 3.50
C ALA A 349 -20.15 -3.58 3.92
N THR A 350 -21.19 -4.41 3.96
CA THR A 350 -22.44 -4.13 4.68
C THR A 350 -22.24 -4.31 6.19
N GLY A 351 -21.27 -3.60 6.76
CA GLY A 351 -21.22 -3.34 8.19
C GLY A 351 -21.91 -2.00 8.41
N ALA A 352 -23.13 -2.01 8.95
CA ALA A 352 -23.78 -0.80 9.40
C ALA A 352 -22.84 -0.10 10.39
N ILE A 353 -22.53 1.17 10.15
CA ILE A 353 -21.93 2.02 11.18
C ILE A 353 -22.92 2.00 12.35
N ASP A 354 -22.52 1.40 13.46
CA ASP A 354 -23.37 1.31 14.65
C ASP A 354 -23.59 2.73 15.19
N ALA A 355 -24.78 3.00 15.72
CA ALA A 355 -25.06 4.22 16.47
C ALA A 355 -24.07 4.43 17.64
N ALA A 356 -23.47 3.34 18.15
CA ALA A 356 -22.37 3.39 19.11
C ALA A 356 -21.09 4.07 18.55
N ASP A 357 -20.73 3.83 17.30
CA ASP A 357 -19.54 4.43 16.66
C ASP A 357 -19.75 5.93 16.40
N VAL A 358 -20.97 6.33 16.03
CA VAL A 358 -21.35 7.75 15.89
C VAL A 358 -21.32 8.47 17.24
N THR A 359 -21.76 7.79 18.30
CA THR A 359 -21.73 8.33 19.67
C THR A 359 -20.30 8.42 20.21
N ALA A 360 -19.43 7.46 19.89
CA ALA A 360 -18.00 7.51 20.25
C ALA A 360 -17.28 8.68 19.58
N ILE A 361 -17.55 8.94 18.30
CA ILE A 361 -17.01 10.08 17.56
C ILE A 361 -17.52 11.42 18.15
N GLN A 362 -18.79 11.48 18.55
CA GLN A 362 -19.35 12.66 19.22
C GLN A 362 -18.74 12.90 20.61
N SER A 363 -18.46 11.83 21.37
CA SER A 363 -17.85 11.94 22.71
C SER A 363 -16.36 12.31 22.68
N GLY A 364 -15.65 11.96 21.61
CA GLY A 364 -14.23 12.29 21.41
C GLY A 364 -13.95 13.76 21.09
N LEU A 365 -14.98 14.52 20.69
CA LEU A 365 -14.88 15.96 20.41
C LEU A 365 -15.00 16.86 21.67
N SER A 366 -15.25 16.28 22.84
CA SER A 366 -15.26 16.98 24.12
C SER A 366 -14.07 16.53 24.99
N LYS A 367 -12.84 16.97 24.65
CA LYS A 367 -11.77 17.04 25.65
C LYS A 367 -11.80 18.43 26.32
N PRO A 368 -11.76 18.51 27.66
CA PRO A 368 -11.80 19.77 28.38
C PRO A 368 -10.45 20.47 28.25
N GLY A 369 -10.43 21.66 27.65
CA GLY A 369 -9.20 22.46 27.66
C GLY A 369 -9.00 23.53 26.60
N THR A 370 -10.04 24.01 25.88
CA THR A 370 -10.18 25.40 25.37
C THR A 370 -11.42 25.42 24.48
N ALA A 371 -12.46 26.14 24.88
CA ALA A 371 -13.65 26.32 24.06
C ALA A 371 -13.30 27.14 22.81
N GLN A 372 -13.24 26.51 21.66
CA GLN A 372 -13.43 27.19 20.38
C GLN A 372 -14.95 27.27 20.17
N THR A 373 -15.54 28.42 20.52
CA THR A 373 -16.92 28.72 20.18
C THR A 373 -17.02 28.87 18.66
N ILE A 374 -17.58 27.90 17.96
CA ILE A 374 -17.99 28.07 16.57
C ILE A 374 -19.19 29.02 16.58
N THR A 375 -18.95 30.29 16.24
CA THR A 375 -19.95 31.37 16.27
C THR A 375 -20.89 31.36 15.05
N ASP A 376 -20.68 30.47 14.08
CA ASP A 376 -21.52 30.42 12.88
C ASP A 376 -22.59 29.32 12.98
N THR A 377 -23.70 29.68 13.62
CA THR A 377 -24.86 28.81 13.82
C THR A 377 -25.54 28.42 12.50
N ALA A 378 -25.35 29.20 11.42
CA ALA A 378 -25.97 28.94 10.13
C ALA A 378 -25.24 27.83 9.33
N ALA A 379 -23.90 27.80 9.40
CA ALA A 379 -23.09 26.74 8.78
C ALA A 379 -23.35 25.37 9.43
N ALA A 380 -23.45 25.34 10.76
CA ALA A 380 -23.76 24.12 11.50
C ALA A 380 -25.17 23.57 11.19
N GLN A 381 -26.19 24.44 11.10
CA GLN A 381 -27.54 24.04 10.71
C GLN A 381 -27.63 23.57 9.26
N THR A 382 -26.87 24.18 8.34
CA THR A 382 -26.83 23.77 6.93
C THR A 382 -26.20 22.38 6.77
N ALA A 383 -25.09 22.13 7.48
CA ALA A 383 -24.45 20.81 7.49
C ALA A 383 -25.38 19.73 8.09
N GLN A 384 -26.07 20.05 9.18
CA GLN A 384 -27.00 19.12 9.84
C GLN A 384 -28.20 18.77 8.95
N THR A 385 -28.76 19.76 8.24
CA THR A 385 -29.88 19.55 7.31
C THR A 385 -29.45 18.74 6.08
N THR A 386 -28.23 18.96 5.59
CA THR A 386 -27.66 18.25 4.44
C THR A 386 -27.39 16.78 4.78
N ILE A 387 -26.84 16.50 5.95
CA ILE A 387 -26.59 15.12 6.42
C ILE A 387 -27.91 14.37 6.61
N ALA A 388 -28.93 15.01 7.18
CA ALA A 388 -30.26 14.40 7.34
C ALA A 388 -30.94 14.09 5.99
N ALA A 389 -30.80 14.98 5.00
CA ALA A 389 -31.33 14.77 3.65
C ALA A 389 -30.62 13.62 2.91
N ILE A 390 -29.30 13.52 3.04
CA ILE A 390 -28.50 12.43 2.44
C ILE A 390 -28.84 11.09 3.10
N ALA A 391 -28.98 11.04 4.44
CA ALA A 391 -29.38 9.83 5.15
C ALA A 391 -30.78 9.34 4.75
N ALA A 392 -31.73 10.26 4.53
CA ALA A 392 -33.09 9.95 4.09
C ALA A 392 -33.18 9.47 2.63
N GLN A 393 -32.37 10.03 1.72
CA GLN A 393 -32.35 9.58 0.32
C GLN A 393 -31.67 8.22 0.13
N THR A 394 -30.67 7.90 0.96
CA THR A 394 -29.90 6.67 0.83
C THR A 394 -30.69 5.41 1.24
N THR A 395 -31.70 5.55 2.11
CA THR A 395 -32.44 4.38 2.62
C THR A 395 -33.55 3.90 1.69
N ALA A 396 -34.35 4.79 1.09
CA ALA A 396 -35.52 4.37 0.31
C ALA A 396 -35.20 3.90 -1.12
N ALA A 397 -34.36 4.65 -1.85
CA ALA A 397 -34.03 4.34 -3.25
C ALA A 397 -33.10 3.12 -3.35
N GLN A 398 -32.13 3.00 -2.44
CA GLN A 398 -31.19 1.87 -2.43
C GLN A 398 -31.87 0.56 -2.01
N GLN A 399 -32.81 0.61 -1.04
CA GLN A 399 -33.59 -0.57 -0.68
C GLN A 399 -34.50 -1.03 -1.83
N GLN A 400 -35.12 -0.12 -2.58
CA GLN A 400 -35.88 -0.47 -3.78
C GLN A 400 -35.00 -1.09 -4.87
N ALA A 401 -33.81 -0.54 -5.11
CA ALA A 401 -32.87 -1.09 -6.11
C ALA A 401 -32.37 -2.50 -5.73
N ASN A 402 -32.07 -2.73 -4.45
CA ASN A 402 -31.58 -4.02 -3.97
C ASN A 402 -32.67 -5.11 -4.00
N VAL A 403 -33.91 -4.76 -3.66
CA VAL A 403 -35.05 -5.68 -3.78
C VAL A 403 -35.32 -6.03 -5.25
N GLN A 404 -35.28 -5.04 -6.15
CA GLN A 404 -35.47 -5.26 -7.58
C GLN A 404 -34.36 -6.15 -8.17
N ALA A 405 -33.10 -5.93 -7.77
CA ALA A 405 -31.97 -6.74 -8.19
C ALA A 405 -32.06 -8.19 -7.69
N GLY A 406 -32.45 -8.39 -6.41
CA GLY A 406 -32.64 -9.72 -5.83
C GLY A 406 -33.77 -10.52 -6.50
N LEU A 407 -34.89 -9.86 -6.83
CA LEU A 407 -36.02 -10.50 -7.51
C LEU A 407 -35.70 -10.86 -8.98
N THR A 408 -34.92 -10.01 -9.65
CA THR A 408 -34.47 -10.27 -11.03
C THR A 408 -33.48 -11.44 -11.09
N ALA A 409 -32.58 -11.55 -10.11
CA ALA A 409 -31.64 -12.66 -10.00
C ALA A 409 -32.32 -14.02 -9.75
N GLN A 410 -33.55 -14.03 -9.23
CA GLN A 410 -34.37 -15.24 -9.05
C GLN A 410 -35.25 -15.58 -10.28
N GLY A 411 -35.07 -14.87 -11.40
CA GLY A 411 -35.76 -15.17 -12.65
C GLY A 411 -37.23 -14.72 -12.71
N LEU A 412 -37.67 -13.88 -11.76
CA LEU A 412 -39.03 -13.33 -11.77
C LEU A 412 -39.12 -12.17 -12.78
N SER A 413 -40.05 -12.29 -13.73
CA SER A 413 -40.29 -11.23 -14.70
C SER A 413 -40.86 -9.97 -14.03
N SER A 414 -40.69 -8.80 -14.65
CA SER A 414 -41.26 -7.54 -14.16
C SER A 414 -42.79 -7.59 -14.00
N ALA A 415 -43.47 -8.45 -14.76
CA ALA A 415 -44.91 -8.69 -14.60
C ALA A 415 -45.23 -9.42 -13.28
N ASN A 416 -44.40 -10.39 -12.87
CA ASN A 416 -44.57 -11.11 -11.61
C ASN A 416 -44.35 -10.19 -10.40
N VAL A 417 -43.42 -9.23 -10.50
CA VAL A 417 -43.14 -8.26 -9.43
C VAL A 417 -44.34 -7.32 -9.23
N SER A 418 -45.00 -6.90 -10.32
CA SER A 418 -46.21 -6.06 -10.25
C SER A 418 -47.39 -6.81 -9.65
N ASP A 419 -47.56 -8.10 -9.97
CA ASP A 419 -48.62 -8.94 -9.38
C ASP A 419 -48.38 -9.22 -7.90
N ILE A 420 -47.14 -9.51 -7.49
CA ILE A 420 -46.77 -9.70 -6.07
C ILE A 420 -47.01 -8.42 -5.29
N LYS A 421 -46.64 -7.26 -5.85
CA LYS A 421 -46.93 -5.95 -5.24
C LYS A 421 -48.44 -5.74 -5.06
N GLY A 422 -49.25 -6.05 -6.07
CA GLY A 422 -50.71 -5.99 -5.99
C GLY A 422 -51.31 -6.93 -4.94
N GLN A 423 -50.70 -8.09 -4.69
CA GLN A 423 -51.12 -9.01 -3.63
C GLN A 423 -50.68 -8.57 -2.24
N VAL A 424 -49.47 -8.03 -2.08
CA VAL A 424 -48.96 -7.49 -0.81
C VAL A 424 -49.77 -6.26 -0.38
N ASP A 425 -50.12 -5.37 -1.32
CA ASP A 425 -50.97 -4.21 -1.04
C ASP A 425 -52.39 -4.65 -0.63
N LYS A 426 -52.95 -5.70 -1.26
CA LYS A 426 -54.21 -6.33 -0.85
C LYS A 426 -54.14 -6.92 0.56
N ILE A 427 -53.05 -7.59 0.92
CA ILE A 427 -52.83 -8.15 2.26
C ILE A 427 -52.71 -7.02 3.30
N GLY A 428 -52.00 -5.93 2.99
CA GLY A 428 -51.89 -4.75 3.84
C GLY A 428 -53.24 -4.09 4.12
N THR A 429 -54.09 -3.93 3.10
CA THR A 429 -55.46 -3.42 3.30
C THR A 429 -56.36 -4.38 4.08
N THR A 430 -56.16 -5.70 3.96
CA THR A 430 -56.94 -6.71 4.68
C THR A 430 -56.52 -6.80 6.15
N ALA A 431 -55.23 -6.72 6.44
CA ALA A 431 -54.69 -6.65 7.80
C ALA A 431 -55.15 -5.37 8.53
N GLY A 432 -55.15 -4.22 7.84
CA GLY A 432 -55.70 -2.97 8.36
C GLY A 432 -57.23 -2.95 8.53
N ALA A 433 -57.96 -3.82 7.85
CA ALA A 433 -59.40 -4.03 8.06
C ALA A 433 -59.68 -4.98 9.24
N ILE A 434 -58.87 -6.03 9.39
CA ILE A 434 -58.94 -6.96 10.53
C ILE A 434 -58.59 -6.23 11.84
N GLN A 435 -57.57 -5.38 11.83
CA GLN A 435 -57.18 -4.60 13.00
C GLN A 435 -58.23 -3.54 13.40
N ARG A 436 -58.92 -2.94 12.42
CA ARG A 436 -60.08 -2.05 12.70
C ARG A 436 -61.29 -2.80 13.26
N ASN A 437 -61.56 -4.02 12.80
CA ASN A 437 -62.67 -4.83 13.31
C ASN A 437 -62.38 -5.38 14.72
N ILE A 438 -61.13 -5.68 15.05
CA ILE A 438 -60.74 -6.07 16.42
C ILE A 438 -60.93 -4.91 17.40
N THR A 439 -60.60 -3.67 17.00
CA THR A 439 -60.82 -2.48 17.83
C THR A 439 -62.30 -2.15 18.06
N ILE A 440 -63.20 -2.56 17.15
CA ILE A 440 -64.66 -2.37 17.31
C ILE A 440 -65.28 -3.44 18.23
N ILE A 441 -64.65 -4.61 18.38
CA ILE A 441 -65.15 -5.71 19.23
C ILE A 441 -64.68 -5.57 20.68
N THR A 442 -63.63 -4.78 20.94
CA THR A 442 -63.08 -4.52 22.29
C THR A 442 -63.46 -3.15 22.87
N GLY A 443 -64.48 -2.49 22.32
CA GLY A 443 -65.00 -1.20 22.79
C GLY A 443 -66.35 -1.32 23.50
#